data_AF-A0A6N3HHQ8-F1
#
_entry.id   AF-A0A6N3HHQ8-F1
#
_cell.length_a   1.000
_cell.length_b   1.000
_cell.length_c   1.000
_cell.angle_alpha   90.00
_cell.angle_beta   90.00
_cell.angle_gamma   90.00
#
_symmetry.space_group_name_H-M   'P 1'
#
loop_
_entity.id
_entity.type
_entity.pdbx_description
1 polymer ?
#
loop_
_entity_poly.entity_id
_entity_poly.type
_entity_poly.pdbx_seq_one_letter_code
_entity_poly.pdbx_strand_id
1 'polypeptide(L)'
;MVIGIKYCGGCNPGYVREELVKKLKERFPHHIYVTASERTECDIWLLVCGCSSACVSGEGLSALKKRFVLTSMKEFSKAEDYLKTESGQQMKQGKEKEKAETAEAGTVRYLRIGERASAVKTFYKEDADKFALLTGDNNRLHTDREFSERQWFGRPVVHGVLTASLLSTVMGTKMPGNGTILMSENLEFVNPVYFGDTVEAVVTFVSCRETKLFYVGEFYGECRNQRGETVVTGTVRQMMMKSLFCLTGGIKVVSSNL
;
A
#
# COMPACT_ATOMS: atom_id res chain seq x y z
N MET A 1 11.47 -8.01 -10.35
CA MET A 1 12.49 -9.04 -10.10
C MET A 1 13.71 -8.38 -9.48
N VAL A 2 14.48 -9.13 -8.71
CA VAL A 2 15.77 -8.75 -8.16
C VAL A 2 16.87 -9.26 -9.08
N ILE A 3 17.62 -8.35 -9.68
CA ILE A 3 18.68 -8.59 -10.65
C ILE A 3 20.02 -8.29 -9.98
N GLY A 4 20.81 -9.33 -9.74
CA GLY A 4 22.17 -9.19 -9.26
C GLY A 4 23.12 -8.80 -10.38
N ILE A 5 24.03 -7.86 -10.14
CA ILE A 5 25.09 -7.45 -11.06
C ILE A 5 26.44 -7.67 -10.38
N LYS A 6 27.32 -8.42 -11.04
CA LYS A 6 28.71 -8.58 -10.60
C LYS A 6 29.64 -8.30 -11.77
N TYR A 7 30.56 -7.36 -11.57
CA TYR A 7 31.57 -7.02 -12.56
C TYR A 7 32.82 -7.90 -12.40
N CYS A 8 33.52 -8.18 -13.49
CA CYS A 8 34.89 -8.66 -13.44
C CYS A 8 35.84 -7.56 -12.92
N GLY A 9 37.04 -7.95 -12.48
CA GLY A 9 38.07 -7.02 -12.00
C GLY A 9 38.62 -6.02 -13.04
N GLY A 10 38.20 -6.11 -14.30
CA GLY A 10 38.36 -5.02 -15.27
C GLY A 10 39.61 -5.05 -16.15
N CYS A 11 40.40 -6.12 -16.16
CA CYS A 11 41.55 -6.25 -17.04
C CYS A 11 41.15 -6.23 -18.54
N ASN A 12 41.76 -5.34 -19.32
CA ASN A 12 41.65 -5.23 -20.79
C ASN A 12 40.19 -5.11 -21.33
N PRO A 13 39.48 -4.00 -21.09
CA PRO A 13 38.10 -3.84 -21.56
C PRO A 13 38.02 -3.63 -23.08
N GLY A 14 37.30 -4.50 -23.79
CA GLY A 14 36.98 -4.37 -25.21
C GLY A 14 35.75 -3.49 -25.50
N TYR A 15 35.03 -3.03 -24.46
CA TYR A 15 33.88 -2.11 -24.53
C TYR A 15 33.57 -1.47 -23.17
N VAL A 16 32.77 -0.40 -23.19
CA VAL A 16 32.32 0.33 -21.98
C VAL A 16 31.13 -0.39 -21.33
N ARG A 17 31.45 -1.37 -20.49
CA ARG A 17 30.46 -2.25 -19.81
C ARG A 17 29.48 -1.51 -18.88
N GLU A 18 29.92 -0.42 -18.26
CA GLU A 18 29.08 0.39 -17.35
C GLU A 18 27.94 1.07 -18.10
N GLU A 19 28.22 1.58 -19.29
CA GLU A 19 27.22 2.22 -20.15
C GLU A 19 26.17 1.22 -20.64
N LEU A 20 26.55 -0.02 -20.92
CA LEU A 20 25.62 -1.08 -21.31
C LEU A 20 24.71 -1.50 -20.16
N VAL A 21 25.27 -1.63 -18.95
CA VAL A 21 24.46 -1.91 -17.75
C VAL A 21 23.52 -0.74 -17.45
N LYS A 22 23.98 0.50 -17.63
CA LYS A 22 23.15 1.70 -17.47
C LYS A 22 21.97 1.69 -18.44
N LYS A 23 22.21 1.47 -19.73
CA LYS A 23 21.14 1.35 -20.74
C LYS A 23 20.14 0.24 -20.43
N LEU A 24 20.63 -0.89 -19.90
CA LEU A 24 19.77 -2.01 -19.50
C LEU A 24 18.89 -1.62 -18.29
N LYS A 25 19.43 -0.92 -17.29
CA LYS A 25 18.65 -0.39 -16.16
C LYS A 25 17.60 0.62 -16.59
N GLU A 26 17.95 1.54 -17.49
CA GLU A 26 17.02 2.53 -18.04
C GLU A 26 15.89 1.88 -18.85
N ARG A 27 16.20 0.79 -19.57
CA ARG A 27 15.21 0.05 -20.37
C ARG A 27 14.24 -0.77 -19.50
N PHE A 28 14.71 -1.27 -18.36
CA PHE A 28 13.92 -2.09 -17.43
C PHE A 28 13.94 -1.49 -16.01
N PRO A 29 13.35 -0.30 -15.80
CA PRO A 29 13.44 0.43 -14.53
C PRO A 29 12.60 -0.20 -13.41
N HIS A 30 11.64 -1.07 -13.74
CA HIS A 30 10.74 -1.73 -12.79
C HIS A 30 11.38 -2.94 -12.07
N HIS A 31 12.67 -3.20 -12.30
CA HIS A 31 13.42 -4.24 -11.61
C HIS A 31 14.31 -3.63 -10.52
N ILE A 32 14.55 -4.40 -9.47
CA ILE A 32 15.43 -4.03 -8.38
C ILE A 32 16.82 -4.55 -8.75
N TYR A 33 17.83 -3.67 -8.75
CA TYR A 33 19.20 -4.04 -9.10
C TYR A 33 20.07 -4.04 -7.85
N VAL A 34 20.78 -5.14 -7.61
CA VAL A 34 21.65 -5.33 -6.45
C VAL A 34 23.04 -5.81 -6.88
N THR A 35 24.01 -5.68 -6.01
CA THR A 35 25.39 -6.12 -6.17
C THR A 35 25.69 -7.34 -5.31
N ALA A 36 26.79 -8.05 -5.62
CA ALA A 36 27.21 -9.23 -4.86
C ALA A 36 27.53 -8.98 -3.39
N SER A 37 27.81 -7.72 -3.00
CA SER A 37 27.98 -7.31 -1.60
C SER A 37 26.66 -7.09 -0.86
N GLU A 38 25.58 -6.79 -1.59
CA GLU A 38 24.27 -6.50 -1.01
C GLU A 38 23.41 -7.76 -0.87
N ARG A 39 23.54 -8.70 -1.82
CA ARG A 39 22.75 -9.92 -1.83
C ARG A 39 23.45 -11.03 -2.62
N THR A 40 23.36 -12.26 -2.13
CA THR A 40 23.92 -13.45 -2.81
C THR A 40 22.88 -14.25 -3.59
N GLU A 41 21.59 -14.14 -3.24
CA GLU A 41 20.48 -14.80 -3.94
C GLU A 41 19.63 -13.80 -4.72
N CYS A 42 19.47 -13.99 -6.03
CA CYS A 42 18.68 -13.10 -6.90
C CYS A 42 17.82 -13.92 -7.88
N ASP A 43 16.79 -13.29 -8.46
CA ASP A 43 16.01 -13.92 -9.53
C ASP A 43 16.91 -14.24 -10.73
N ILE A 44 17.74 -13.27 -11.11
CA ILE A 44 18.78 -13.45 -12.12
C ILE A 44 20.09 -12.80 -11.71
N TRP A 45 21.19 -13.28 -12.28
CA TRP A 45 22.52 -12.69 -12.15
C TRP A 45 23.09 -12.28 -13.51
N LEU A 46 23.53 -11.03 -13.62
CA LEU A 46 24.30 -10.49 -14.74
C LEU A 46 25.77 -10.44 -14.32
N LEU A 47 26.56 -11.38 -14.81
CA LEU A 47 28.00 -11.41 -14.61
C LEU A 47 28.67 -10.65 -15.76
N VAL A 48 29.11 -9.43 -15.49
CA VAL A 48 29.53 -8.46 -16.50
C VAL A 48 31.05 -8.51 -16.67
N CYS A 49 31.50 -8.99 -17.81
CA CYS A 49 32.92 -9.02 -18.19
C CYS A 49 33.30 -7.80 -19.01
N GLY A 50 34.57 -7.42 -18.99
CA GLY A 50 35.14 -6.43 -19.92
C GLY A 50 35.70 -7.04 -21.20
N CYS A 51 35.92 -8.36 -21.24
CA CYS A 51 36.54 -9.08 -22.36
C CYS A 51 35.93 -10.48 -22.51
N SER A 52 36.31 -11.19 -23.57
CA SER A 52 35.85 -12.56 -23.87
C SER A 52 36.35 -13.63 -22.90
N SER A 53 37.34 -13.33 -22.05
CA SER A 53 37.93 -14.30 -21.11
C SER A 53 36.98 -14.73 -19.99
N ALA A 54 35.83 -14.08 -19.82
CA ALA A 54 34.76 -14.50 -18.90
C ALA A 54 35.19 -14.74 -17.43
N CYS A 55 36.21 -14.02 -16.94
CA CYS A 55 36.88 -14.31 -15.66
C CYS A 55 36.07 -13.98 -14.39
N VAL A 56 34.84 -13.48 -14.53
CA VAL A 56 33.98 -13.18 -13.39
C VAL A 56 33.42 -14.48 -12.80
N SER A 57 33.78 -14.80 -11.56
CA SER A 57 33.24 -15.97 -10.89
C SER A 57 31.82 -15.71 -10.35
N GLY A 58 30.91 -16.64 -10.62
CA GLY A 58 29.57 -16.70 -10.02
C GLY A 58 29.51 -17.55 -8.74
N GLU A 59 30.65 -17.99 -8.22
CA GLU A 59 30.73 -18.81 -7.01
C GLU A 59 30.14 -18.06 -5.81
N GLY A 60 29.34 -18.77 -5.01
CA GLY A 60 28.59 -18.19 -3.89
C GLY A 60 27.34 -17.37 -4.29
N LEU A 61 27.01 -17.24 -5.58
CA LEU A 61 25.83 -16.50 -6.04
C LEU A 61 24.71 -17.44 -6.51
N SER A 62 23.56 -17.39 -5.85
CA SER A 62 22.37 -18.16 -6.21
C SER A 62 21.51 -17.38 -7.20
N ALA A 63 21.17 -18.01 -8.34
CA ALA A 63 20.22 -17.48 -9.32
C ALA A 63 18.97 -18.37 -9.32
N LEU A 64 17.82 -17.84 -8.90
CA LEU A 64 16.57 -18.60 -8.84
C LEU A 64 16.05 -18.99 -10.23
N LYS A 65 16.30 -18.14 -11.24
CA LYS A 65 15.86 -18.37 -12.62
C LYS A 65 17.03 -18.59 -13.57
N LYS A 66 17.93 -17.60 -13.67
CA LYS A 66 18.98 -17.64 -14.70
C LYS A 66 20.20 -16.80 -14.38
N ARG A 67 21.36 -17.25 -14.85
CA ARG A 67 22.62 -16.51 -14.82
C ARG A 67 23.08 -16.19 -16.23
N PHE A 68 23.48 -14.95 -16.47
CA PHE A 68 24.06 -14.48 -17.71
C PHE A 68 25.52 -14.13 -17.50
N VAL A 69 26.36 -14.53 -18.44
CA VAL A 69 27.75 -14.09 -18.54
C VAL A 69 27.82 -13.16 -19.74
N LEU A 70 28.11 -11.89 -19.49
CA LEU A 70 28.03 -10.81 -20.47
C LEU A 70 29.43 -10.41 -20.90
N THR A 71 29.88 -10.95 -22.03
CA THR A 71 31.22 -10.74 -22.59
C THR A 71 31.23 -9.96 -23.90
N SER A 72 30.07 -9.72 -24.51
CA SER A 72 29.92 -8.87 -25.69
C SER A 72 28.48 -8.34 -25.82
N MET A 73 28.25 -7.43 -26.77
CA MET A 73 26.92 -6.93 -27.14
C MET A 73 25.92 -8.04 -27.45
N LYS A 74 26.37 -9.18 -27.98
CA LYS A 74 25.51 -10.32 -28.30
C LYS A 74 24.90 -10.93 -27.04
N GLU A 75 25.69 -11.05 -25.97
CA GLU A 75 25.22 -11.58 -24.68
C GLU A 75 24.32 -10.57 -23.97
N PHE A 76 24.60 -9.27 -24.09
CA PHE A 76 23.70 -8.22 -23.61
C PHE A 76 22.34 -8.29 -24.30
N SER A 77 22.30 -8.44 -25.63
CA SER A 77 21.06 -8.60 -26.39
C SER A 77 20.25 -9.83 -25.93
N LYS A 78 20.91 -10.96 -25.69
CA LYS A 78 20.25 -12.16 -25.13
C LYS A 78 19.66 -11.92 -23.74
N ALA A 79 20.34 -11.17 -22.89
CA ALA A 79 19.84 -10.80 -21.57
C ALA A 79 18.64 -9.86 -21.68
N GLU A 80 18.67 -8.88 -22.58
CA GLU A 80 17.54 -8.00 -22.85
C GLU A 80 16.33 -8.76 -23.38
N ASP A 81 16.51 -9.68 -24.33
CA ASP A 81 15.41 -10.48 -24.87
C ASP A 81 14.78 -11.37 -23.81
N TYR A 82 15.59 -11.94 -22.92
CA TYR A 82 15.08 -12.65 -21.76
C TYR A 82 14.24 -11.74 -20.85
N LEU A 83 14.72 -10.54 -20.54
CA LEU A 83 13.99 -9.55 -19.74
C LEU A 83 12.69 -9.09 -20.41
N LYS A 84 12.67 -8.93 -21.74
CA LYS A 84 11.44 -8.65 -22.51
C LYS A 84 10.44 -9.80 -22.40
N THR A 85 10.93 -11.03 -22.49
CA THR A 85 10.08 -12.23 -22.45
C THR A 85 9.50 -12.43 -21.05
N GLU A 86 10.31 -12.28 -20.00
CA GLU A 86 9.87 -12.30 -18.60
C GLU A 86 8.93 -11.13 -18.27
N SER A 87 9.18 -9.93 -18.80
CA SER A 87 8.28 -8.78 -18.64
C SER A 87 6.95 -9.01 -19.36
N GLY A 88 6.96 -9.64 -20.53
CA GLY A 88 5.75 -10.04 -21.28
C GLY A 88 4.97 -11.17 -20.61
N GLN A 89 5.65 -12.12 -19.98
CA GLN A 89 5.04 -13.17 -19.15
C GLN A 89 4.56 -12.63 -17.81
N GLN A 90 5.26 -11.68 -17.18
CA GLN A 90 4.78 -10.92 -16.01
C GLN A 90 3.62 -9.99 -16.36
N MET A 91 3.51 -9.50 -17.59
CA MET A 91 2.32 -8.78 -18.06
C MET A 91 1.14 -9.72 -18.34
N LYS A 92 1.38 -10.98 -18.76
CA LYS A 92 0.30 -11.98 -18.93
C LYS A 92 -0.12 -12.61 -17.60
N GLN A 93 0.81 -13.04 -16.76
CA GLN A 93 0.56 -13.47 -15.38
C GLN A 93 0.12 -12.32 -14.49
N GLY A 94 0.56 -11.09 -14.74
CA GLY A 94 0.07 -9.88 -14.10
C GLY A 94 -1.36 -9.59 -14.52
N LYS A 95 -1.70 -9.72 -15.81
CA LYS A 95 -3.11 -9.66 -16.29
C LYS A 95 -3.96 -10.83 -15.81
N GLU A 96 -3.40 -12.01 -15.60
CA GLU A 96 -4.11 -13.21 -15.08
C GLU A 96 -4.25 -13.20 -13.56
N LYS A 97 -3.26 -12.70 -12.80
CA LYS A 97 -3.37 -12.38 -11.37
C LYS A 97 -4.27 -11.18 -11.14
N GLU A 98 -4.17 -10.14 -11.97
CA GLU A 98 -5.11 -9.02 -11.96
C GLU A 98 -6.51 -9.53 -12.32
N LYS A 99 -6.68 -10.47 -13.26
CA LYS A 99 -7.97 -11.15 -13.51
C LYS A 99 -8.44 -12.04 -12.36
N ALA A 100 -7.54 -12.66 -11.59
CA ALA A 100 -7.87 -13.54 -10.48
C ALA A 100 -8.14 -12.77 -9.18
N GLU A 101 -7.42 -11.67 -8.91
CA GLU A 101 -7.68 -10.73 -7.82
C GLU A 101 -8.89 -9.84 -8.16
N THR A 102 -9.10 -9.48 -9.43
CA THR A 102 -10.38 -8.87 -9.86
C THR A 102 -11.52 -9.88 -9.99
N ALA A 103 -11.29 -11.19 -9.92
CA ALA A 103 -12.39 -12.15 -9.84
C ALA A 103 -13.08 -12.13 -8.46
N GLU A 104 -12.35 -11.80 -7.39
CA GLU A 104 -12.95 -11.49 -6.09
C GLU A 104 -13.54 -10.07 -6.05
N ALA A 105 -12.99 -9.13 -6.83
CA ALA A 105 -13.59 -7.82 -7.12
C ALA A 105 -14.65 -7.84 -8.25
N GLY A 106 -15.06 -9.03 -8.71
CA GLY A 106 -15.88 -9.24 -9.90
C GLY A 106 -17.38 -9.00 -9.69
N THR A 107 -17.79 -8.69 -8.46
CA THR A 107 -19.17 -8.32 -8.16
C THR A 107 -19.21 -6.82 -7.94
N VAL A 108 -19.87 -6.10 -8.85
CA VAL A 108 -20.21 -4.69 -8.64
C VAL A 108 -20.91 -4.56 -7.28
N ARG A 109 -20.34 -3.76 -6.38
CA ARG A 109 -20.91 -3.55 -5.06
C ARG A 109 -22.10 -2.60 -5.17
N TYR A 110 -23.29 -3.14 -4.91
CA TYR A 110 -24.50 -2.33 -4.78
C TYR A 110 -24.56 -1.69 -3.40
N LEU A 111 -24.71 -0.37 -3.37
CA LEU A 111 -24.84 0.44 -2.16
C LEU A 111 -26.19 1.14 -2.13
N ARG A 112 -26.72 1.33 -0.93
CA ARG A 112 -27.97 2.08 -0.72
C ARG A 112 -27.76 3.21 0.29
N ILE A 113 -28.29 4.39 -0.01
CA ILE A 113 -28.32 5.48 0.97
C ILE A 113 -29.06 5.01 2.24
N GLY A 114 -28.46 5.24 3.40
CA GLY A 114 -28.89 4.76 4.71
C GLY A 114 -28.27 3.41 5.11
N GLU A 115 -27.52 2.74 4.24
CA GLU A 115 -26.78 1.52 4.58
C GLU A 115 -25.73 1.81 5.66
N ARG A 116 -25.56 0.85 6.57
CA ARG A 116 -24.66 0.97 7.73
C ARG A 116 -23.72 -0.22 7.80
N ALA A 117 -22.49 0.02 8.24
CA ALA A 117 -21.54 -1.02 8.62
C ALA A 117 -20.80 -0.60 9.87
N SER A 118 -20.30 -1.57 10.65
CA SER A 118 -19.54 -1.28 11.86
C SER A 118 -18.32 -2.17 12.03
N ALA A 119 -17.38 -1.73 12.87
CA ALA A 119 -16.26 -2.52 13.36
C ALA A 119 -16.02 -2.19 14.84
N VAL A 120 -15.54 -3.18 15.58
CA VAL A 120 -15.28 -3.06 17.02
C VAL A 120 -13.83 -3.39 17.30
N LYS A 121 -13.18 -2.62 18.17
CA LYS A 121 -11.83 -2.91 18.65
C LYS A 121 -11.66 -2.46 20.10
N THR A 122 -11.00 -3.29 20.90
CA THR A 122 -10.44 -2.88 22.19
C THR A 122 -9.03 -2.35 21.96
N PHE A 123 -8.75 -1.15 22.46
CA PHE A 123 -7.44 -0.52 22.31
C PHE A 123 -6.57 -0.79 23.53
N TYR A 124 -5.35 -1.26 23.29
CA TYR A 124 -4.36 -1.49 24.33
C TYR A 124 -3.11 -0.65 24.11
N LYS A 125 -2.21 -0.67 25.10
CA LYS A 125 -0.95 0.07 25.03
C LYS A 125 -0.15 -0.29 23.79
N GLU A 126 -0.14 -1.57 23.41
CA GLU A 126 0.59 -2.07 22.25
C GLU A 126 0.10 -1.46 20.94
N ASP A 127 -1.18 -1.09 20.85
CA ASP A 127 -1.72 -0.41 19.66
C ASP A 127 -1.16 1.02 19.56
N ALA A 128 -1.15 1.75 20.69
CA ALA A 128 -0.63 3.11 20.76
C ALA A 128 0.89 3.15 20.52
N ASP A 129 1.63 2.19 21.07
CA ASP A 129 3.08 2.06 20.86
C ASP A 129 3.41 1.79 19.38
N LYS A 130 2.69 0.86 18.74
CA LYS A 130 2.86 0.57 17.30
C LYS A 130 2.49 1.77 16.44
N PHE A 131 1.44 2.50 16.81
CA PHE A 131 1.03 3.70 16.09
C PHE A 131 2.06 4.81 16.23
N ALA A 132 2.60 5.05 17.42
CA ALA A 132 3.68 5.99 17.66
C ALA A 132 4.95 5.63 16.86
N LEU A 133 5.29 4.34 16.81
CA LEU A 133 6.42 3.85 16.00
C LEU A 133 6.19 4.07 14.50
N LEU A 134 4.98 3.79 14.00
CA LEU A 134 4.63 3.93 12.59
C LEU A 134 4.60 5.39 12.13
N THR A 135 4.06 6.28 12.96
CA THR A 135 3.78 7.67 12.60
C THR A 135 4.84 8.66 13.06
N GLY A 136 5.65 8.28 14.06
CA GLY A 136 6.56 9.18 14.76
C GLY A 136 5.89 10.04 15.84
N ASP A 137 4.57 9.93 16.05
CA ASP A 137 3.85 10.65 17.11
C ASP A 137 4.10 10.02 18.48
N ASN A 138 5.24 10.42 19.06
CA ASN A 138 5.69 10.02 20.39
C ASN A 138 5.24 10.99 21.49
N ASN A 139 4.13 11.71 21.30
CA ASN A 139 3.62 12.60 22.33
C ASN A 139 3.44 11.83 23.66
N ARG A 140 4.01 12.38 24.74
CA ARG A 140 4.07 11.77 26.06
C ARG A 140 2.68 11.53 26.68
N LEU A 141 1.64 12.22 26.20
CA LEU A 141 0.24 11.94 26.57
C LEU A 141 -0.22 10.53 26.20
N HIS A 142 0.45 9.88 25.24
CA HIS A 142 0.11 8.54 24.78
C HIS A 142 1.07 7.47 25.31
N THR A 143 2.33 7.82 25.54
CA THR A 143 3.41 6.84 25.77
C THR A 143 4.00 6.85 27.18
N ASP A 144 3.82 7.93 27.94
CA ASP A 144 4.46 8.15 29.24
C ASP A 144 3.41 8.30 30.35
N ARG A 145 3.37 7.31 31.24
CA ARG A 145 2.43 7.26 32.36
C ARG A 145 2.69 8.38 33.38
N GLU A 146 3.94 8.59 33.79
CA GLU A 146 4.27 9.60 34.82
C GLU A 146 3.98 11.01 34.33
N PHE A 147 4.23 11.28 33.06
CA PHE A 147 3.86 12.56 32.45
C PHE A 147 2.34 12.75 32.45
N SER A 148 1.61 11.74 31.97
CA SER A 148 0.15 11.80 31.77
C SER A 148 -0.63 11.90 33.09
N GLU A 149 -0.16 11.25 34.16
CA GLU A 149 -0.75 11.35 35.51
C GLU A 149 -0.73 12.78 36.07
N ARG A 150 0.18 13.63 35.58
CA ARG A 150 0.27 15.06 35.96
C ARG A 150 -0.54 15.98 35.06
N GLN A 151 -1.18 15.45 34.01
CA GLN A 151 -2.00 16.22 33.07
C GLN A 151 -3.49 16.00 33.36
N TRP A 152 -4.34 16.83 32.72
CA TRP A 152 -5.80 16.78 32.89
C TRP A 152 -6.41 15.38 32.68
N PHE A 153 -5.87 14.57 31.77
CA PHE A 153 -6.39 13.22 31.49
C PHE A 153 -6.10 12.19 32.58
N GLY A 154 -5.14 12.47 33.48
CA GLY A 154 -4.80 11.65 34.66
C GLY A 154 -4.15 10.29 34.37
N ARG A 155 -4.04 9.88 33.11
CA ARG A 155 -3.37 8.65 32.63
C ARG A 155 -3.24 8.69 31.11
N PRO A 156 -2.41 7.83 30.49
CA PRO A 156 -2.24 7.81 29.05
C PRO A 156 -3.55 7.58 28.30
N VAL A 157 -3.72 8.34 27.21
CA VAL A 157 -4.88 8.24 26.30
C VAL A 157 -4.43 7.66 24.95
N VAL A 158 -5.34 6.98 24.25
CA VAL A 158 -5.12 6.53 22.87
C VAL A 158 -5.08 7.75 21.94
N HIS A 159 -4.22 7.74 20.91
CA HIS A 159 -4.22 8.79 19.89
C HIS A 159 -5.62 8.92 19.26
N GLY A 160 -6.11 10.15 19.14
CA GLY A 160 -7.43 10.40 18.52
C GLY A 160 -7.50 9.82 17.11
N VAL A 161 -6.48 10.07 16.28
CA VAL A 161 -6.40 9.58 14.90
C VAL A 161 -6.32 8.04 14.84
N LEU A 162 -5.66 7.39 15.80
CA LEU A 162 -5.69 5.93 15.91
C LEU A 162 -7.11 5.42 16.18
N THR A 163 -7.87 6.08 17.05
CA THR A 163 -9.28 5.75 17.29
C THR A 163 -10.12 5.96 16.02
N ALA A 164 -9.94 7.09 15.33
CA ALA A 164 -10.64 7.42 14.09
C ALA A 164 -10.32 6.46 12.94
N SER A 165 -9.14 5.82 12.95
CA SER A 165 -8.73 4.83 11.94
C SER A 165 -9.70 3.63 11.82
N LEU A 166 -10.53 3.37 12.84
CA LEU A 166 -11.60 2.38 12.75
C LEU A 166 -12.66 2.75 11.70
N LEU A 167 -12.95 4.04 11.49
CA LEU A 167 -13.82 4.49 10.41
C LEU A 167 -13.23 4.08 9.06
N SER A 168 -11.92 4.33 8.87
CA SER A 168 -11.18 3.89 7.68
C SER A 168 -11.21 2.36 7.51
N THR A 169 -11.09 1.61 8.61
CA THR A 169 -11.23 0.14 8.60
C THR A 169 -12.61 -0.28 8.07
N VAL A 170 -13.69 0.31 8.57
CA VAL A 170 -15.06 0.02 8.10
C VAL A 170 -15.19 0.37 6.61
N MET A 171 -14.74 1.55 6.21
CA MET A 171 -14.90 2.03 4.83
C MET A 171 -14.07 1.23 3.82
N GLY A 172 -12.83 0.90 4.16
CA GLY A 172 -11.92 0.19 3.27
C GLY A 172 -12.22 -1.30 3.16
N THR A 173 -12.84 -1.92 4.18
CA THR A 173 -13.02 -3.39 4.23
C THR A 173 -14.46 -3.88 4.23
N LYS A 174 -15.44 -3.01 4.58
CA LYS A 174 -16.85 -3.41 4.71
C LYS A 174 -17.79 -2.60 3.82
N MET A 175 -17.84 -1.28 4.00
CA MET A 175 -18.78 -0.40 3.29
C MET A 175 -18.22 1.02 3.18
N PRO A 176 -17.88 1.52 1.96
CA PRO A 176 -18.11 0.89 0.66
C PRO A 176 -17.37 -0.44 0.41
N GLY A 177 -16.17 -0.58 0.99
CA GLY A 177 -15.31 -1.75 0.82
C GLY A 177 -14.23 -1.55 -0.24
N ASN A 178 -13.67 -2.66 -0.71
CA ASN A 178 -12.52 -2.70 -1.60
C ASN A 178 -12.66 -1.78 -2.82
N GLY A 179 -11.62 -1.00 -3.09
CA GLY A 179 -11.56 -0.07 -4.24
C GLY A 179 -12.12 1.32 -3.99
N THR A 180 -12.61 1.61 -2.78
CA THR A 180 -12.91 2.97 -2.36
C THR A 180 -11.64 3.74 -2.00
N ILE A 181 -11.64 5.07 -2.23
CA ILE A 181 -10.48 5.94 -1.94
C ILE A 181 -10.93 7.13 -1.10
N LEU A 182 -10.28 7.32 0.05
CA LEU A 182 -10.56 8.42 0.97
C LEU A 182 -10.19 9.75 0.32
N MET A 183 -11.15 10.67 0.23
CA MET A 183 -10.95 12.02 -0.33
C MET A 183 -10.78 13.09 0.74
N SER A 184 -11.61 13.03 1.78
CA SER A 184 -11.58 13.98 2.88
C SER A 184 -12.31 13.43 4.10
N GLU A 185 -11.88 13.83 5.28
CA GLU A 185 -12.56 13.59 6.54
C GLU A 185 -12.63 14.89 7.34
N ASN A 186 -13.74 15.11 8.02
CA ASN A 186 -13.92 16.19 8.98
C ASN A 186 -14.48 15.57 10.26
N LEU A 187 -13.64 15.52 11.30
CA LEU A 187 -13.88 14.74 12.51
C LEU A 187 -13.76 15.61 13.76
N GLU A 188 -14.60 15.34 14.74
CA GLU A 188 -14.54 15.88 16.09
C GLU A 188 -14.15 14.77 17.08
N PHE A 189 -13.19 15.07 17.96
CA PHE A 189 -12.72 14.17 19.01
C PHE A 189 -13.36 14.59 20.34
N VAL A 190 -14.52 13.99 20.64
CA VAL A 190 -15.44 14.46 21.67
C VAL A 190 -15.01 14.02 23.08
N ASN A 191 -14.59 12.76 23.21
CA ASN A 191 -14.17 12.17 24.49
C ASN A 191 -12.88 11.35 24.32
N PRO A 192 -12.00 11.30 25.34
CA PRO A 192 -10.79 10.49 25.28
C PRO A 192 -11.11 9.00 25.31
N VAL A 193 -10.25 8.21 24.66
CA VAL A 193 -10.23 6.75 24.75
C VAL A 193 -9.03 6.34 25.57
N TYR A 194 -9.23 5.43 26.52
CA TYR A 194 -8.15 4.92 27.38
C TYR A 194 -7.79 3.48 27.01
N PHE A 195 -6.62 3.02 27.45
CA PHE A 195 -6.25 1.61 27.29
C PHE A 195 -7.24 0.70 28.02
N GLY A 196 -7.69 -0.35 27.33
CA GLY A 196 -8.75 -1.25 27.75
C GLY A 196 -10.16 -0.83 27.32
N ASP A 197 -10.36 0.40 26.83
CA ASP A 197 -11.65 0.80 26.27
C ASP A 197 -11.93 0.04 24.96
N THR A 198 -13.19 -0.35 24.79
CA THR A 198 -13.69 -0.99 23.57
C THR A 198 -14.54 0.00 22.81
N VAL A 199 -14.17 0.24 21.55
CA VAL A 199 -14.81 1.22 20.68
C VAL A 199 -15.50 0.52 19.52
N GLU A 200 -16.78 0.82 19.31
CA GLU A 200 -17.51 0.50 18.08
C GLU A 200 -17.53 1.72 17.18
N ALA A 201 -17.03 1.56 15.95
CA ALA A 201 -17.15 2.53 14.88
C ALA A 201 -18.28 2.11 13.95
N VAL A 202 -19.25 3.00 13.73
CA VAL A 202 -20.36 2.81 12.79
C VAL A 202 -20.28 3.85 11.69
N VAL A 203 -20.39 3.41 10.45
CA VAL A 203 -20.42 4.27 9.26
C VAL A 203 -21.77 4.13 8.58
N THR A 204 -22.38 5.25 8.22
CA THR A 204 -23.66 5.34 7.50
C THR A 204 -23.44 6.03 6.17
N PHE A 205 -23.94 5.45 5.07
CA PHE A 205 -23.91 6.11 3.76
C PHE A 205 -25.02 7.15 3.66
N VAL A 206 -24.68 8.44 3.55
CA VAL A 206 -25.63 9.55 3.72
C VAL A 206 -26.10 10.13 2.39
N SER A 207 -25.15 10.41 1.49
CA SER A 207 -25.43 11.10 0.24
C SER A 207 -24.41 10.70 -0.80
N CYS A 208 -24.67 11.01 -2.07
CA CYS A 208 -23.70 10.79 -3.12
C CYS A 208 -23.86 11.81 -4.23
N ARG A 209 -22.74 12.28 -4.75
CA ARG A 209 -22.67 13.05 -5.99
C ARG A 209 -22.07 12.19 -7.10
N GLU A 210 -22.72 12.17 -8.25
CA GLU A 210 -22.25 11.44 -9.42
C GLU A 210 -21.33 12.31 -10.30
N THR A 211 -20.29 11.69 -10.86
CA THR A 211 -19.47 12.27 -11.93
C THR A 211 -19.50 11.36 -13.16
N LYS A 212 -18.81 11.74 -14.25
CA LYS A 212 -18.73 10.90 -15.44
C LYS A 212 -18.16 9.50 -15.15
N LEU A 213 -17.12 9.39 -14.33
CA LEU A 213 -16.35 8.15 -14.13
C LEU A 213 -16.57 7.49 -12.75
N PHE A 214 -16.87 8.28 -11.73
CA PHE A 214 -16.96 7.80 -10.35
C PHE A 214 -18.05 8.51 -9.57
N TYR A 215 -18.43 7.92 -8.44
CA TYR A 215 -19.25 8.52 -7.42
C TYR A 215 -18.37 9.17 -6.34
N VAL A 216 -18.84 10.27 -5.77
CA VAL A 216 -18.32 10.83 -4.53
C VAL A 216 -19.38 10.57 -3.47
N GLY A 217 -19.17 9.53 -2.68
CA GLY A 217 -20.04 9.17 -1.57
C GLY A 217 -19.70 9.99 -0.32
N GLU A 218 -20.73 10.42 0.39
CA GLU A 218 -20.64 11.07 1.69
C GLU A 218 -21.17 10.13 2.76
N PHE A 219 -20.38 9.97 3.82
CA PHE A 219 -20.62 9.05 4.91
C PHE A 219 -20.58 9.81 6.23
N TYR A 220 -21.42 9.39 7.17
CA TYR A 220 -21.36 9.85 8.55
C TYR A 220 -20.78 8.72 9.40
N GLY A 221 -19.72 9.04 10.13
CA GLY A 221 -19.01 8.12 11.02
C GLY A 221 -19.23 8.50 12.48
N GLU A 222 -19.47 7.50 13.32
CA GLU A 222 -19.55 7.67 14.76
C GLU A 222 -18.83 6.53 15.47
N CYS A 223 -17.91 6.86 16.36
CA CYS A 223 -17.25 5.93 17.26
C CYS A 223 -17.80 6.10 18.67
N ARG A 224 -18.25 5.01 19.30
CA ARG A 224 -18.72 4.99 20.70
C ARG A 224 -17.93 4.00 21.52
N ASN A 225 -17.65 4.34 22.78
CA ASN A 225 -17.02 3.41 23.72
C ASN A 225 -18.04 2.44 24.35
N GLN A 226 -17.58 1.54 25.21
CA GLN A 226 -18.42 0.55 25.90
C GLN A 226 -19.47 1.13 26.86
N ARG A 227 -19.38 2.43 27.20
CA ARG A 227 -20.38 3.15 27.99
C ARG A 227 -21.44 3.83 27.12
N GLY A 228 -21.33 3.73 25.79
CA GLY A 228 -22.21 4.39 24.83
C GLY A 228 -21.87 5.87 24.58
N GLU A 229 -20.74 6.36 25.10
CA GLU A 229 -20.30 7.74 24.90
C GLU A 229 -19.64 7.89 23.52
N THR A 230 -20.02 8.92 22.77
CA THR A 230 -19.37 9.26 21.50
C THR A 230 -17.95 9.77 21.76
N VAL A 231 -16.96 9.13 21.14
CA VAL A 231 -15.54 9.51 21.26
C VAL A 231 -15.03 10.21 20.01
N VAL A 232 -15.51 9.81 18.83
CA VAL A 232 -15.22 10.45 17.54
C VAL A 232 -16.50 10.50 16.73
N THR A 233 -16.75 11.61 16.05
CA THR A 233 -17.88 11.75 15.12
C THR A 233 -17.49 12.62 13.95
N GLY A 234 -18.09 12.42 12.78
CA GLY A 234 -17.89 13.35 11.67
C GLY A 234 -18.30 12.82 10.31
N THR A 235 -17.94 13.57 9.28
CA THR A 235 -18.27 13.26 7.88
C THR A 235 -17.04 12.83 7.12
N VAL A 236 -17.19 11.82 6.27
CA VAL A 236 -16.11 11.30 5.43
C VAL A 236 -16.58 11.21 3.98
N ARG A 237 -15.71 11.59 3.04
CA ARG A 237 -15.98 11.49 1.60
C ARG A 237 -15.06 10.47 0.97
N GLN A 238 -15.67 9.61 0.17
CA GLN A 238 -14.97 8.53 -0.54
C GLN A 238 -15.25 8.63 -2.04
N MET A 239 -14.21 8.41 -2.84
CA MET A 239 -14.34 8.14 -4.27
C MET A 239 -14.69 6.66 -4.46
N MET A 240 -15.64 6.39 -5.36
CA MET A 240 -16.13 5.05 -5.68
C MET A 240 -16.28 4.90 -7.19
N MET A 241 -15.41 4.13 -7.85
CA MET A 241 -15.44 3.94 -9.30
C MET A 241 -16.72 3.24 -9.76
N LYS A 242 -17.36 3.74 -10.83
CA LYS A 242 -18.58 3.11 -11.39
C LYS A 242 -18.38 1.68 -11.89
N SER A 243 -17.14 1.32 -12.21
CA SER A 243 -16.77 -0.07 -12.56
C SER A 243 -16.81 -1.02 -11.38
N LEU A 244 -16.78 -0.51 -10.14
CA LEU A 244 -16.74 -1.30 -8.90
C LEU A 244 -18.00 -1.11 -8.04
N PHE A 245 -18.71 0.01 -8.17
CA PHE A 245 -19.84 0.37 -7.32
C PHE A 245 -21.07 0.77 -8.14
N CYS A 246 -22.25 0.41 -7.65
CA CYS A 246 -23.55 0.82 -8.19
C CYS A 246 -24.47 1.29 -7.05
N LEU A 247 -25.28 2.32 -7.30
CA LEU A 247 -26.22 2.85 -6.30
C LEU A 247 -27.62 2.29 -6.56
N THR A 248 -28.28 1.82 -5.50
CA THR A 248 -29.65 1.30 -5.55
C THR A 248 -30.60 2.22 -4.78
N GLY A 249 -31.70 2.63 -5.42
CA GLY A 249 -32.69 3.56 -4.85
C GLY A 249 -32.47 5.00 -5.33
N GLY A 250 -33.58 5.68 -5.65
CA GLY A 250 -33.62 6.98 -6.34
C GLY A 250 -32.66 8.00 -5.74
N ILE A 251 -31.63 8.35 -6.51
CA ILE A 251 -30.66 9.37 -6.16
C ILE A 251 -31.42 10.69 -6.12
N LYS A 252 -31.49 11.36 -4.95
CA LYS A 252 -31.64 12.82 -4.96
C LYS A 252 -30.31 13.37 -5.46
N VAL A 253 -30.14 13.39 -6.78
CA VAL A 253 -28.99 14.01 -7.44
C VAL A 253 -29.13 15.49 -7.14
N VAL A 254 -28.34 16.00 -6.20
CA VAL A 254 -28.17 17.44 -6.07
C VAL A 254 -27.25 17.84 -7.23
N SER A 255 -27.85 18.19 -8.36
CA SER A 255 -27.12 18.71 -9.52
C SER A 255 -26.52 20.06 -9.14
N SER A 256 -25.22 20.12 -8.89
CA SER A 256 -24.52 21.39 -8.79
C SER A 256 -24.21 21.88 -10.20
N ASN A 257 -25.02 22.83 -10.70
CA ASN A 257 -24.63 23.71 -11.79
C ASN A 257 -23.58 24.69 -11.25
N LEU A 258 -22.31 24.43 -11.51
CA LEU A 258 -21.23 25.41 -11.52
C LEU A 258 -20.28 25.06 -12.66
#